data_AF-A0A3B9JID6-F1
#
_entry.id   AF-A0A3B9JID6-F1
#
_cell.length_a   1.000
_cell.length_b   1.000
_cell.length_c   1.000
_cell.angle_alpha   90.00
_cell.angle_beta   90.00
_cell.angle_gamma   90.00
#
_symmetry.space_group_name_H-M   'P 1'
#
loop_
_entity.id
_entity.type
_entity.pdbx_description
1 polymer ?
#
loop_
_entity_poly.entity_id
_entity_poly.type
_entity_poly.pdbx_seq_one_letter_code
_entity_poly.pdbx_strand_id
1 'polypeptide(L)'
;MDLVLGFFTWIIGAGASVMMPIILMILGVALGQRFADVFRAAITFGIAFIGLNLVIGLMVNTITPVINELVTVYGLKNNAIDIGWPAGAAVAWGTDVVPIIFITILATNIIMLALGWTKTMDI
;
A
#
# COMPACT_ATOMS: atom_id res chain seq x y z
N MET A 1 1.67 -2.67 26.06
CA MET A 1 2.56 -2.61 24.87
C MET A 1 2.39 -3.85 24.02
N ASP A 2 2.43 -5.05 24.61
CA ASP A 2 2.45 -6.33 23.88
C ASP A 2 1.15 -6.68 23.14
N LEU A 3 -0.02 -6.31 23.68
CA LEU A 3 -1.31 -6.53 23.01
C LEU A 3 -1.46 -5.68 21.74
N VAL A 4 -0.99 -4.42 21.80
CA VAL A 4 -1.03 -3.49 20.66
C VAL A 4 0.00 -3.94 19.62
N LEU A 5 1.24 -4.19 20.04
CA LEU A 5 2.30 -4.67 19.15
C LEU A 5 1.96 -6.02 18.52
N GLY A 6 1.34 -6.94 19.27
CA GLY A 6 0.88 -8.25 18.79
C GLY A 6 -0.24 -8.18 17.76
N PHE A 7 -1.15 -7.20 17.90
CA PHE A 7 -2.18 -6.93 16.90
C PHE A 7 -1.58 -6.37 15.60
N PHE A 8 -0.62 -5.44 15.71
CA PHE A 8 0.06 -4.89 14.54
C PHE A 8 0.92 -5.92 13.82
N THR A 9 1.67 -6.77 14.52
CA THR A 9 2.45 -7.84 13.87
C THR A 9 1.56 -8.89 13.21
N TRP A 10 0.39 -9.20 13.77
CA TRP A 10 -0.58 -10.07 13.10
C TRP A 10 -1.12 -9.45 11.79
N ILE A 11 -1.43 -8.16 11.79
CA ILE A 11 -1.87 -7.45 10.59
C ILE A 11 -0.76 -7.36 9.53
N ILE A 12 0.47 -7.06 9.94
CA ILE A 12 1.63 -7.01 9.02
C ILE A 12 1.89 -8.39 8.41
N GLY A 13 1.79 -9.46 9.22
CA GLY A 13 1.94 -10.84 8.75
C GLY A 13 0.86 -11.30 7.77
N ALA A 14 -0.33 -10.68 7.77
CA ALA A 14 -1.39 -10.96 6.81
C ALA A 14 -1.15 -10.33 5.42
N GLY A 15 -0.21 -9.39 5.31
CA GLY A 15 0.18 -8.75 4.06
C GLY A 15 -0.70 -7.55 3.65
N ALA A 16 -0.21 -6.80 2.65
CA ALA A 16 -0.82 -5.54 2.19
C ALA A 16 -2.26 -5.69 1.69
N SER A 17 -2.62 -6.85 1.11
CA SER A 17 -3.96 -7.15 0.60
C SER A 17 -5.02 -7.27 1.69
N VAL A 18 -4.62 -7.54 2.93
CA VAL A 18 -5.52 -7.67 4.09
C VAL A 18 -5.46 -6.43 4.96
N MET A 19 -4.27 -5.85 5.14
CA MET A 19 -4.07 -4.66 5.96
C MET A 19 -4.78 -3.42 5.40
N MET A 20 -4.67 -3.15 4.09
CA MET A 20 -5.28 -1.95 3.49
C MET A 20 -6.82 -1.91 3.64
N PRO A 21 -7.57 -3.00 3.37
CA PRO A 21 -9.00 -3.06 3.68
C PRO A 21 -9.34 -2.76 5.14
N ILE A 22 -8.54 -3.26 6.10
CA ILE A 22 -8.79 -3.03 7.53
C ILE A 22 -8.58 -1.55 7.88
N ILE A 23 -7.50 -0.94 7.38
CA ILE A 23 -7.20 0.48 7.59
C ILE A 23 -8.32 1.35 7.01
N LEU A 24 -8.73 1.11 5.76
CA LEU A 24 -9.82 1.83 5.11
C LEU A 24 -11.14 1.65 5.87
N MET A 25 -11.35 0.47 6.45
CA MET A 25 -12.53 0.20 7.25
C MET A 25 -12.56 1.02 8.56
N ILE A 26 -11.43 1.08 9.27
CA ILE A 26 -11.31 1.85 10.51
C ILE A 26 -11.47 3.35 10.22
N LEU A 27 -10.80 3.86 9.19
CA LEU A 27 -10.88 5.27 8.81
C LEU A 27 -12.28 5.65 8.33
N GLY A 28 -12.92 4.82 7.50
CA GLY A 28 -14.28 5.07 7.02
C GLY A 28 -15.27 5.20 8.17
N VAL A 29 -15.20 4.30 9.15
CA VAL A 29 -16.05 4.36 10.35
C VAL A 29 -15.72 5.58 11.21
N ALA A 30 -14.44 5.90 11.41
CA ALA A 30 -14.01 7.07 12.18
C ALA A 30 -14.48 8.40 11.57
N LEU A 31 -14.61 8.46 10.25
CA LEU A 31 -15.14 9.61 9.50
C LEU A 31 -16.69 9.65 9.45
N GLY A 32 -17.38 8.74 10.15
CA GLY A 32 -18.83 8.75 10.30
C GLY A 32 -19.60 8.02 9.19
N GLN A 33 -18.93 7.22 8.34
CA GLN A 33 -19.62 6.37 7.36
C GLN A 33 -20.27 5.16 8.04
N ARG A 34 -21.36 4.66 7.43
CA ARG A 34 -22.06 3.47 7.93
C ARG A 34 -21.18 2.23 7.75
N PHE A 35 -21.07 1.42 8.81
CA PHE A 35 -20.24 0.21 8.81
C PHE A 35 -20.51 -0.72 7.62
N ALA A 36 -21.79 -0.91 7.25
CA ALA A 36 -22.16 -1.77 6.12
C ALA A 36 -21.61 -1.27 4.77
N ASP A 37 -21.58 0.05 4.56
CA ASP A 37 -21.08 0.66 3.33
C ASP A 37 -19.55 0.57 3.28
N VAL A 38 -18.92 0.89 4.39
CA VAL A 38 -17.46 0.83 4.55
C VAL A 38 -16.92 -0.60 4.41
N PHE A 39 -17.60 -1.58 5.00
CA PHE A 39 -17.22 -3.00 4.90
C PHE A 39 -17.26 -3.50 3.46
N ARG A 40 -18.31 -3.15 2.70
CA ARG A 40 -18.40 -3.47 1.27
C ARG A 40 -17.30 -2.79 0.46
N ALA A 41 -17.02 -1.52 0.76
CA ALA A 41 -15.96 -0.77 0.10
C ALA A 41 -14.57 -1.38 0.37
N ALA A 42 -14.27 -1.72 1.62
CA ALA A 42 -13.02 -2.36 2.03
C ALA A 42 -12.80 -3.70 1.32
N ILE A 43 -13.81 -4.57 1.25
CA ILE A 43 -13.72 -5.85 0.52
C ILE A 43 -13.51 -5.62 -0.98
N THR A 44 -14.26 -4.69 -1.58
CA THR A 44 -14.13 -4.35 -3.00
C THR A 44 -12.71 -3.87 -3.32
N PHE A 45 -12.15 -3.03 -2.44
CA PHE A 45 -10.77 -2.58 -2.55
C PHE A 45 -9.78 -3.76 -2.47
N GLY A 46 -9.96 -4.67 -1.51
CA GLY A 46 -9.10 -5.86 -1.38
C GLY A 46 -9.09 -6.72 -2.65
N ILE A 47 -10.27 -6.98 -3.23
CA ILE A 47 -10.39 -7.74 -4.49
C ILE A 47 -9.69 -6.99 -5.64
N ALA A 48 -9.92 -5.69 -5.77
CA ALA A 48 -9.29 -4.86 -6.79
C ALA A 48 -7.75 -4.84 -6.64
N PHE A 49 -7.25 -4.76 -5.41
CA PHE A 49 -5.82 -4.74 -5.12
C PHE A 49 -5.15 -6.06 -5.51
N ILE A 50 -5.80 -7.21 -5.24
CA ILE A 50 -5.30 -8.51 -5.69
C ILE A 50 -5.25 -8.59 -7.22
N GLY A 51 -6.32 -8.16 -7.90
CA GLY A 51 -6.37 -8.14 -9.37
C GLY A 51 -5.31 -7.25 -9.99
N LEU A 52 -5.10 -6.05 -9.43
CA LEU A 52 -4.07 -5.11 -9.87
C LEU A 52 -2.67 -5.72 -9.76
N ASN A 53 -2.33 -6.30 -8.61
CA ASN A 53 -1.02 -6.92 -8.39
C ASN A 53 -0.79 -8.12 -9.30
N LEU A 54 -1.84 -8.89 -9.62
CA LEU A 54 -1.75 -9.99 -10.59
C LEU A 54 -1.41 -9.46 -12.00
N VAL A 55 -2.10 -8.43 -12.47
CA VAL A 55 -1.82 -7.83 -13.80
C VAL A 55 -0.42 -7.24 -13.85
N ILE A 56 0.01 -6.52 -12.81
CA ILE A 56 1.36 -5.96 -12.73
C ILE A 56 2.41 -7.06 -12.74
N GLY A 57 2.21 -8.12 -11.95
CA GLY A 57 3.12 -9.27 -11.93
C GLY A 57 3.27 -9.91 -13.31
N LEU A 58 2.16 -10.10 -14.04
CA LEU A 58 2.19 -10.62 -15.41
C LEU A 58 2.96 -9.67 -16.36
N MET A 59 2.72 -8.37 -16.25
CA MET A 59 3.41 -7.35 -17.05
C MET A 59 4.92 -7.37 -16.78
N VAL A 60 5.33 -7.31 -15.51
CA VAL A 60 6.74 -7.31 -15.10
C VAL A 60 7.44 -8.59 -15.57
N ASN A 61 6.81 -9.76 -15.38
CA ASN A 61 7.38 -11.05 -15.82
C ASN A 61 7.55 -11.14 -17.35
N THR A 62 6.66 -10.48 -18.11
CA THR A 62 6.73 -10.47 -19.58
C THR A 62 7.78 -9.49 -20.09
N ILE A 63 7.91 -8.32 -19.46
CA ILE A 63 8.79 -7.23 -19.91
C ILE A 63 10.24 -7.45 -19.44
N THR A 64 10.46 -8.00 -18.25
CA THR A 64 11.79 -8.22 -17.66
C THR A 64 12.78 -8.93 -18.59
N PRO A 65 12.45 -10.06 -19.25
CA PRO A 65 13.40 -10.72 -20.16
C PRO A 65 13.78 -9.85 -21.36
N VAL A 66 12.82 -9.08 -21.91
CA VAL A 66 13.07 -8.16 -23.03
C VAL A 66 14.02 -7.03 -22.60
N ILE A 67 13.81 -6.47 -21.40
CA ILE A 67 14.69 -5.44 -20.86
C ILE A 67 16.10 -5.98 -20.64
N ASN A 68 16.25 -7.19 -20.11
CA ASN A 68 17.56 -7.79 -19.87
C ASN A 68 18.35 -8.05 -21.17
N GLU A 69 17.66 -8.45 -22.24
CA GLU A 69 18.26 -8.58 -23.56
C GLU A 69 18.70 -7.22 -24.12
N LEU A 70 17.87 -6.17 -23.98
CA LEU A 70 18.24 -4.81 -24.38
C LEU A 70 19.49 -4.34 -23.62
N VAL A 71 19.57 -4.55 -22.31
CA VAL A 71 20.75 -4.20 -21.51
C VAL A 71 22.00 -4.89 -22.04
N THR A 72 21.89 -6.17 -22.41
CA THR A 72 23.00 -6.95 -22.98
C THR A 72 23.43 -6.44 -24.35
N VAL A 73 22.47 -6.19 -25.26
CA VAL A 73 22.74 -5.69 -26.63
C VAL A 73 23.39 -4.32 -26.63
N TYR A 74 22.91 -3.41 -25.78
CA TYR A 74 23.42 -2.05 -25.69
C TYR A 74 24.64 -1.92 -24.76
N GLY A 75 25.11 -3.01 -24.16
CA GLY A 75 26.26 -3.00 -23.23
C GLY A 75 26.04 -2.14 -21.99
N LEU A 76 24.78 -1.92 -21.61
CA LEU A 76 24.41 -1.11 -20.45
C LEU A 76 24.68 -1.91 -19.17
N LYS A 77 25.07 -1.23 -18.08
CA LYS A 77 25.15 -1.82 -16.74
C LYS A 77 23.93 -1.37 -15.94
N ASN A 78 22.82 -2.09 -16.06
CA ASN A 78 21.66 -1.85 -15.20
C ASN A 78 21.80 -2.66 -13.90
N ASN A 79 21.95 -1.96 -12.78
CA ASN A 79 21.99 -2.57 -11.44
C ASN A 79 20.61 -2.79 -10.82
N ALA A 80 19.56 -2.17 -11.36
CA ALA A 80 18.21 -2.22 -10.81
C ALA A 80 17.15 -2.11 -11.90
N ILE A 81 16.00 -2.74 -11.66
CA ILE A 81 14.81 -2.67 -12.49
C ILE A 81 13.74 -1.98 -11.65
N ASP A 82 13.10 -0.95 -12.19
CA ASP A 82 11.95 -0.32 -11.53
C ASP A 82 10.74 -1.27 -11.61
N ILE A 83 10.42 -1.87 -10.47
CA ILE A 83 9.29 -2.79 -10.30
C ILE A 83 7.95 -2.06 -10.14
N GLY A 84 7.97 -0.73 -10.14
CA GLY A 84 6.81 0.14 -9.99
C GLY A 84 6.36 0.32 -8.55
N TRP A 85 5.49 1.31 -8.36
CA TRP A 85 4.97 1.69 -7.05
C TRP A 85 4.20 0.57 -6.31
N PRO A 86 3.40 -0.31 -6.95
CA PRO A 86 2.56 -1.27 -6.21
C PRO A 86 3.38 -2.41 -5.59
N ALA A 87 4.42 -2.86 -6.30
CA ALA A 87 5.35 -3.85 -5.78
C ALA A 87 6.17 -3.26 -4.62
N GLY A 88 6.64 -2.01 -4.75
CA GLY A 88 7.30 -1.29 -3.66
C GLY A 88 6.40 -1.07 -2.44
N ALA A 89 5.13 -0.71 -2.65
CA ALA A 89 4.15 -0.54 -1.60
C ALA A 89 3.89 -1.86 -0.86
N ALA A 90 3.68 -2.97 -1.58
CA ALA A 90 3.47 -4.28 -0.98
C ALA A 90 4.65 -4.70 -0.08
N VAL A 91 5.89 -4.42 -0.49
CA VAL A 91 7.09 -4.66 0.31
C VAL A 91 7.14 -3.74 1.53
N ALA A 92 6.89 -2.44 1.34
CA ALA A 92 6.91 -1.46 2.43
C ALA A 92 5.95 -1.87 3.55
N TRP A 93 4.70 -2.17 3.20
CA TRP A 93 3.64 -2.62 4.11
C TRP A 93 3.98 -3.90 4.90
N GLY A 94 4.98 -4.69 4.47
CA GLY A 94 5.47 -5.85 5.21
C GLY A 94 6.49 -5.52 6.31
N THR A 95 6.83 -4.24 6.53
CA THR A 95 7.87 -3.83 7.47
C THR A 95 7.30 -3.25 8.77
N ASP A 96 8.00 -3.51 9.88
CA ASP A 96 7.60 -3.07 11.24
C ASP A 96 7.58 -1.55 11.42
N VAL A 97 8.21 -0.81 10.51
CA VAL A 97 8.31 0.66 10.56
C VAL A 97 7.04 1.33 10.05
N VAL A 98 6.26 0.66 9.19
CA VAL A 98 5.13 1.29 8.50
C VAL A 98 4.02 1.77 9.41
N PRO A 99 3.59 1.06 10.48
CA PRO A 99 2.55 1.57 11.36
C PRO A 99 2.88 2.96 11.94
N ILE A 100 4.15 3.19 12.30
CA ILE A 100 4.62 4.47 12.86
C ILE A 100 4.61 5.55 11.79
N ILE A 101 5.12 5.25 10.60
CA ILE A 101 5.13 6.18 9.47
C ILE A 101 3.70 6.53 9.05
N PHE A 102 2.82 5.55 8.97
CA PHE A 102 1.42 5.73 8.57
C PHE A 102 0.67 6.67 9.51
N ILE A 103 0.80 6.47 10.83
CA ILE A 103 0.22 7.39 11.83
C ILE A 103 0.80 8.79 11.67
N THR A 104 2.10 8.91 11.42
CA THR A 104 2.77 10.21 11.28
C THR A 104 2.29 10.95 10.03
N ILE A 105 2.12 10.25 8.90
CA ILE A 105 1.61 10.83 7.64
C ILE A 105 0.18 11.33 7.83
N LEU A 106 -0.71 10.49 8.38
CA LEU A 106 -2.09 10.87 8.67
C LEU A 106 -2.18 12.05 9.63
N ALA A 107 -1.43 12.02 10.74
CA ALA A 107 -1.41 13.10 11.71
C ALA A 107 -0.94 14.41 11.08
N THR A 108 0.13 14.36 10.27
CA THR A 108 0.65 15.52 9.54
C THR A 108 -0.39 16.05 8.55
N ASN A 109 -1.01 15.18 7.76
CA ASN A 109 -2.01 15.58 6.77
C ASN A 109 -3.25 16.22 7.43
N ILE A 110 -3.72 15.67 8.57
CA ILE A 110 -4.81 16.25 9.36
C ILE A 110 -4.43 17.66 9.87
N ILE A 111 -3.19 17.85 10.36
CA ILE A 111 -2.69 19.17 10.77
C ILE A 111 -2.67 20.14 9.59
N MET A 112 -2.18 19.71 8.43
CA MET A 112 -2.13 20.52 7.21
C MET A 112 -3.53 20.95 6.76
N LEU A 113 -4.52 20.07 6.85
CA LEU A 113 -5.93 20.36 6.55
C LEU A 113 -6.52 21.35 7.56
N ALA A 114 -6.24 21.17 8.86
CA ALA A 114 -6.71 22.08 9.90
C ALA A 114 -6.13 23.49 9.77
N LEU A 115 -4.87 23.61 9.32
CA LEU A 115 -4.19 24.87 9.05
C LEU A 115 -4.50 25.44 7.65
N GLY A 116 -5.28 24.73 6.83
CA GLY A 116 -5.66 25.15 5.48
C GLY A 116 -4.51 25.15 4.47
N TRP A 117 -3.40 24.46 4.75
CA TRP A 117 -2.26 24.34 3.84
C TRP A 117 -2.54 23.42 2.66
N THR A 118 -3.42 22.44 2.84
CA THR A 118 -3.87 21.52 1.79
C THR A 118 -5.40 21.44 1.77
N LYS A 119 -5.94 20.91 0.67
CA LYS A 119 -7.37 20.62 0.51
C LYS A 119 -7.66 19.13 0.34
N THR A 120 -6.65 18.29 0.53
CA THR A 120 -6.68 16.87 0.18
C THR A 120 -6.28 16.03 1.38
N MET A 121 -7.13 15.04 1.71
CA MET A 121 -6.79 13.99 2.66
C MET A 121 -5.96 12.93 1.93
N ASP A 122 -4.78 12.62 2.47
CA ASP A 122 -3.93 11.54 1.96
C ASP A 122 -4.30 10.24 2.69
N ILE A 123 -4.67 9.20 1.92
CA ILE A 123 -5.24 7.93 2.42
C ILE A 123 -4.55 6.75 1.74
#